data_AF-A0AAD4HWN7-F1
#
_entry.id   AF-A0AAD4HWN7-F1
#
_cell.length_a   1.000
_cell.length_b   1.000
_cell.length_c   1.000
_cell.angle_alpha   90.00
_cell.angle_beta   90.00
_cell.angle_gamma   90.00
#
_symmetry.space_group_name_H-M   'P 1'
#
loop_
_entity.id
_entity.type
_entity.pdbx_description
1 polymer ?
#
loop_
_entity_poly.entity_id
_entity_poly.type
_entity_poly.pdbx_seq_one_letter_code
_entity_poly.pdbx_strand_id
1 'polypeptide(L)'
;MSSYNLPPPRRITASNLPLPSHRGDDENAEPGVEVKIDTLQTSSLLGGTLVRAVVATSKQIPTSNDGHGELPLDDVPGMGIVLPGGLNMYYLDLAPNTEGTMHRTTSADYLVLLSGKLSLLTPAPEPYQIKDGKATYGDPVETVCHPGDVVAQRGMMHAYVGLPNKMLRLNVD
;
A
#
# COMPACT_ATOMS: atom_id res chain seq x y z
N MET A 1 11.69 -12.82 22.75
CA MET A 1 11.53 -12.56 21.31
C MET A 1 11.42 -11.06 21.15
N SER A 2 12.34 -10.42 20.43
CA SER A 2 12.25 -8.98 20.19
C SER A 2 11.00 -8.72 19.35
N SER A 3 10.09 -7.90 19.86
CA SER A 3 8.93 -7.45 19.09
C SER A 3 9.46 -6.58 17.96
N TYR A 4 9.48 -7.12 16.75
CA TYR A 4 9.89 -6.40 15.56
C TYR A 4 8.82 -5.39 15.11
N ASN A 5 8.31 -4.56 16.01
CA ASN A 5 7.28 -3.59 15.68
C ASN A 5 7.95 -2.27 15.30
N LEU A 6 7.93 -1.92 14.02
CA LEU A 6 8.22 -0.55 13.60
C LEU A 6 7.16 0.39 14.21
N PRO A 7 7.52 1.63 14.54
CA PRO A 7 6.54 2.58 15.07
C PRO A 7 5.40 2.76 14.05
N PRO A 8 4.15 2.90 14.52
CA PRO A 8 3.03 3.20 13.65
C PRO A 8 3.32 4.45 12.80
N PRO A 9 3.10 4.39 11.48
CA PRO A 9 3.35 5.52 10.60
C PRO A 9 2.39 6.68 10.88
N ARG A 10 2.79 7.88 10.49
CA ARG A 10 1.95 9.08 10.55
C ARG A 10 1.28 9.32 9.20
N ARG A 11 0.05 9.81 9.25
CA ARG A 11 -0.66 10.39 8.09
C ARG A 11 -0.85 11.88 8.33
N ILE A 12 -0.66 12.67 7.29
CA ILE A 12 -0.92 14.10 7.29
C ILE A 12 -1.99 14.34 6.22
N THR A 13 -3.17 14.78 6.64
CA THR A 13 -4.28 15.12 5.74
C THR A 13 -4.38 16.63 5.67
N ALA A 14 -4.37 17.18 4.46
CA ALA A 14 -4.57 18.60 4.21
C ALA A 14 -5.80 18.79 3.32
N SER A 15 -6.76 19.59 3.78
CA SER A 15 -8.06 19.78 3.12
C SER A 15 -8.42 21.26 3.05
N ASN A 16 -9.17 21.64 2.02
CA ASN A 16 -9.84 22.93 1.98
C ASN A 16 -11.03 22.93 2.93
N LEU A 17 -11.19 24.01 3.69
CA LEU A 17 -12.39 24.27 4.49
C LEU A 17 -13.49 24.87 3.60
N PRO A 18 -14.77 24.74 3.97
CA PRO A 18 -15.84 25.43 3.25
C PRO A 18 -15.62 26.95 3.25
N LEU A 19 -15.86 27.59 2.11
CA LEU A 19 -15.82 29.04 2.05
C LEU A 19 -16.97 29.61 2.91
N PRO A 20 -16.71 30.53 3.85
CA PRO A 20 -17.76 31.12 4.65
C PRO A 20 -18.80 31.82 3.76
N SER A 21 -20.09 31.66 4.08
CA SER A 21 -21.19 32.21 3.26
C SER A 21 -21.09 33.71 2.99
N HIS A 22 -20.55 34.48 3.94
CA HIS A 22 -20.32 35.92 3.78
C HIS A 22 -19.24 36.29 2.75
N ARG A 23 -18.50 35.31 2.21
CA ARG A 23 -17.52 35.45 1.13
C ARG A 23 -17.91 34.68 -0.13
N GLY A 24 -19.11 34.12 -0.20
CA GLY A 24 -19.54 33.25 -1.31
C GLY A 24 -19.55 33.92 -2.69
N ASP A 25 -19.76 35.24 -2.73
CA ASP A 25 -19.83 36.03 -3.97
C ASP A 25 -18.49 36.75 -4.30
N ASP A 26 -17.46 36.58 -3.47
CA ASP A 26 -16.13 37.16 -3.73
C ASP A 26 -15.33 36.23 -4.64
N GLU A 27 -15.23 36.59 -5.93
CA GLU A 27 -14.51 35.82 -6.95
C GLU A 27 -13.01 35.65 -6.65
N ASN A 28 -12.45 36.40 -5.70
CA ASN A 28 -11.04 36.30 -5.29
C ASN A 28 -10.86 35.57 -3.94
N ALA A 29 -11.94 35.10 -3.32
CA ALA A 29 -11.87 34.45 -2.03
C ALA A 29 -11.47 32.97 -2.17
N GLU A 30 -10.36 32.62 -1.53
CA GLU A 30 -9.90 31.24 -1.39
C GLU A 30 -10.34 30.65 -0.04
N PRO A 31 -10.64 29.35 0.03
CA PRO A 31 -10.93 28.69 1.30
C PRO A 31 -9.70 28.69 2.21
N GLY A 32 -9.94 28.71 3.52
CA GLY A 32 -8.91 28.33 4.50
C GLY A 32 -8.55 26.86 4.37
N VAL A 33 -7.46 26.44 5.00
CA VAL A 33 -7.00 25.04 5.00
C VAL A 33 -7.02 24.44 6.40
N GLU A 34 -7.32 23.16 6.47
CA GLU A 34 -7.16 22.33 7.66
C GLU A 34 -6.00 21.35 7.43
N VAL A 35 -5.13 21.19 8.44
CA VAL A 35 -4.08 20.18 8.44
C VAL A 35 -4.24 19.31 9.68
N LYS A 36 -4.50 18.02 9.44
CA LYS A 36 -4.64 17.00 10.48
C LYS A 36 -3.46 16.05 10.43
N ILE A 37 -2.96 15.68 11.61
CA ILE A 37 -1.85 14.74 11.77
C ILE A 37 -2.33 13.57 12.61
N ASP A 38 -2.38 12.39 12.01
CA ASP A 38 -2.79 11.15 12.66
C ASP A 38 -1.60 10.22 12.84
N THR A 39 -1.62 9.44 13.92
CA THR A 39 -0.84 8.20 14.01
C THR A 39 -1.74 7.06 13.55
N LEU A 40 -1.35 6.39 12.46
CA LEU A 40 -2.20 5.38 11.83
C LEU A 40 -2.33 4.14 12.71
N GLN A 41 -3.55 3.58 12.73
CA GLN A 41 -3.80 2.31 13.39
C GLN A 41 -3.16 1.18 12.59
N THR A 42 -2.51 0.25 13.29
CA THR A 42 -1.85 -0.92 12.71
C THR A 42 -2.69 -2.18 12.93
N SER A 43 -2.82 -3.00 11.89
CA SER A 43 -3.49 -4.30 11.94
C SER A 43 -2.48 -5.41 11.66
N SER A 44 -2.42 -6.40 12.55
CA SER A 44 -1.60 -7.61 12.37
C SER A 44 -2.30 -8.59 11.44
N LEU A 45 -1.56 -9.13 10.47
CA LEU A 45 -2.02 -10.11 9.48
C LEU A 45 -1.14 -11.35 9.57
N LEU A 46 -1.67 -12.51 9.14
CA LEU A 46 -0.94 -13.79 9.08
C LEU A 46 -0.21 -14.16 10.38
N GLY A 47 -0.85 -13.92 11.53
CA GLY A 47 -0.26 -14.23 12.84
C GLY A 47 0.88 -13.28 13.27
N GLY A 48 0.98 -12.10 12.66
CA GLY A 48 1.97 -11.07 13.02
C GLY A 48 3.23 -11.04 12.16
N THR A 49 3.28 -11.85 11.10
CA THR A 49 4.36 -11.78 10.10
C THR A 49 4.20 -10.58 9.18
N LEU A 50 2.99 -10.04 9.07
CA LEU A 50 2.66 -8.84 8.32
C LEU A 50 1.94 -7.84 9.24
N VAL A 51 2.29 -6.56 9.14
CA VAL A 51 1.57 -5.48 9.83
C VAL A 51 1.17 -4.42 8.80
N ARG A 52 -0.13 -4.11 8.72
CA ARG A 52 -0.67 -3.13 7.78
C ARG A 52 -1.11 -1.87 8.51
N ALA A 53 -0.91 -0.70 7.92
CA ALA A 53 -1.53 0.55 8.35
C ALA A 53 -2.11 1.28 7.13
N VAL A 54 -3.43 1.41 7.04
CA VAL A 54 -4.10 2.02 5.88
C VAL A 54 -3.95 3.54 5.92
N VAL A 55 -3.55 4.13 4.80
CA VAL A 55 -3.33 5.58 4.65
C VAL A 55 -4.60 6.24 4.10
N ALA A 56 -5.08 5.75 2.95
CA ALA A 56 -6.22 6.28 2.25
C ALA A 56 -6.89 5.20 1.39
N THR A 57 -8.20 5.29 1.22
CA THR A 57 -8.95 4.48 0.27
C THR A 57 -9.92 5.36 -0.50
N SER A 58 -10.21 5.00 -1.74
CA SER A 58 -11.21 5.69 -2.55
C SER A 58 -11.80 4.73 -3.55
N LYS A 59 -13.13 4.58 -3.57
CA LYS A 59 -13.83 3.70 -4.53
C LYS A 59 -13.77 4.13 -6.01
N GLN A 60 -13.14 5.26 -6.32
CA GLN A 60 -13.05 5.77 -7.68
C GLN A 60 -11.70 6.41 -7.97
N ILE A 61 -11.29 6.32 -9.23
CA ILE A 61 -10.20 7.09 -9.82
C ILE A 61 -10.72 7.78 -11.08
N PRO A 62 -10.58 9.12 -11.24
CA PRO A 62 -9.96 10.07 -10.30
C PRO A 62 -10.70 10.17 -8.95
N THR A 63 -9.95 10.46 -7.88
CA THR A 63 -10.51 10.62 -6.53
C THR A 63 -11.21 11.99 -6.34
N SER A 64 -11.90 12.18 -5.22
CA SER A 64 -12.50 13.48 -4.85
C SER A 64 -11.62 14.22 -3.85
N ASN A 65 -11.59 15.54 -3.97
CA ASN A 65 -10.96 16.44 -2.98
C ASN A 65 -11.98 16.96 -1.96
N ASP A 66 -13.24 16.54 -2.03
CA ASP A 66 -14.30 17.01 -1.13
C ASP A 66 -14.16 16.43 0.28
N GLY A 67 -14.53 17.24 1.26
CA GLY A 67 -14.54 16.86 2.68
C GLY A 67 -13.32 17.36 3.45
N HIS A 68 -13.48 17.41 4.77
CA HIS A 68 -12.44 17.81 5.72
C HIS A 68 -12.69 17.10 7.07
N GLY A 69 -11.79 17.24 8.03
CA GLY A 69 -11.88 16.60 9.34
C GLY A 69 -11.51 15.12 9.30
N GLU A 70 -12.39 14.26 9.84
CA GLU A 70 -12.22 12.81 9.79
C GLU A 70 -12.80 12.25 8.49
N LEU A 71 -11.92 11.89 7.56
CA LEU A 71 -12.31 11.25 6.31
C LEU A 71 -12.42 9.73 6.53
N PRO A 72 -13.61 9.12 6.34
CA PRO A 72 -13.78 7.69 6.51
C PRO A 72 -13.01 6.92 5.44
N LEU A 73 -12.47 5.76 5.83
CA LEU A 73 -11.88 4.81 4.89
C LEU A 73 -12.97 3.90 4.35
N ASP A 74 -12.99 3.71 3.04
CA ASP A 74 -13.76 2.65 2.39
C ASP A 74 -13.26 1.26 2.78
N ASP A 75 -14.19 0.33 2.97
CA ASP A 75 -13.91 -1.09 3.17
C ASP A 75 -13.28 -1.69 1.91
N VAL A 76 -12.12 -2.35 2.08
CA VAL A 76 -11.42 -3.04 1.00
C VAL A 76 -11.79 -4.52 1.01
N PRO A 77 -12.31 -5.08 -0.10
CA PRO A 77 -12.80 -6.45 -0.12
C PRO A 77 -11.69 -7.50 0.02
N GLY A 78 -12.09 -8.73 0.38
CA GLY A 78 -11.21 -9.89 0.44
C GLY A 78 -10.10 -9.72 1.48
N MET A 79 -8.83 -9.90 1.07
CA MET A 79 -7.65 -9.73 1.93
C MET A 79 -7.25 -8.27 2.14
N GLY A 80 -8.05 -7.31 1.66
CA GLY A 80 -7.77 -5.88 1.79
C GLY A 80 -6.58 -5.41 0.96
N ILE A 81 -6.35 -6.05 -0.20
CA ILE A 81 -5.23 -5.71 -1.11
C ILE A 81 -5.73 -4.80 -2.23
N VAL A 82 -6.71 -5.28 -3.00
CA VAL A 82 -7.25 -4.55 -4.16
C VAL A 82 -8.59 -3.92 -3.80
N LEU A 83 -8.74 -2.61 -4.04
CA LEU A 83 -10.04 -1.94 -4.10
C LEU A 83 -10.43 -1.74 -5.58
N PRO A 84 -11.33 -2.56 -6.15
CA PRO A 84 -11.63 -2.52 -7.58
C PRO A 84 -12.14 -1.16 -8.03
N GLY A 85 -11.56 -0.61 -9.11
CA GLY A 85 -11.91 0.70 -9.66
C GLY A 85 -11.45 1.90 -8.82
N GLY A 86 -10.71 1.64 -7.74
CA GLY A 86 -10.34 2.62 -6.74
C GLY A 86 -8.86 2.62 -6.36
N LEU A 87 -8.58 3.29 -5.25
CA LEU A 87 -7.29 3.43 -4.60
C LEU A 87 -7.31 2.69 -3.26
N ASN A 88 -6.24 1.96 -2.95
CA ASN A 88 -6.01 1.44 -1.61
C ASN A 88 -4.55 1.66 -1.21
N MET A 89 -4.29 2.82 -0.58
CA MET A 89 -2.96 3.18 -0.14
C MET A 89 -2.72 2.70 1.30
N TYR A 90 -1.66 1.94 1.54
CA TYR A 90 -1.29 1.48 2.87
C TYR A 90 0.21 1.30 3.06
N TYR A 91 0.65 1.31 4.32
CA TYR A 91 1.93 0.76 4.73
C TYR A 91 1.81 -0.74 4.97
N LEU A 92 2.81 -1.50 4.56
CA LEU A 92 2.94 -2.92 4.87
C LEU A 92 4.33 -3.21 5.42
N ASP A 93 4.36 -3.67 6.66
CA ASP A 93 5.57 -4.16 7.30
C ASP A 93 5.65 -5.68 7.17
N LEU A 94 6.81 -6.19 6.75
CA LEU A 94 7.07 -7.63 6.61
C LEU A 94 8.13 -8.06 7.61
N ALA A 95 7.86 -9.13 8.35
CA ALA A 95 8.84 -9.72 9.24
C ALA A 95 10.00 -10.34 8.47
N PRO A 96 11.23 -10.31 9.03
CA PRO A 96 12.37 -10.97 8.41
C PRO A 96 12.05 -12.43 8.10
N ASN A 97 12.46 -12.90 6.92
CA ASN A 97 12.22 -14.26 6.42
C ASN A 97 10.72 -14.61 6.23
N THR A 98 9.84 -13.62 6.15
CA THR A 98 8.45 -13.86 5.73
C THR A 98 8.42 -14.00 4.22
N GLU A 99 7.98 -15.16 3.76
CA GLU A 99 7.78 -15.46 2.36
C GLU A 99 6.31 -15.25 1.98
N GLY A 100 6.06 -14.34 1.05
CA GLY A 100 4.75 -14.17 0.43
C GLY A 100 4.45 -15.30 -0.55
N THR A 101 3.16 -15.61 -0.73
CA THR A 101 2.72 -16.56 -1.75
C THR A 101 2.88 -15.97 -3.15
N MET A 102 3.33 -16.76 -4.12
CA MET A 102 3.33 -16.36 -5.52
C MET A 102 1.88 -16.17 -6.01
N HIS A 103 1.53 -14.95 -6.40
CA HIS A 103 0.17 -14.59 -6.80
C HIS A 103 0.18 -13.43 -7.80
N ARG A 104 -1.00 -13.07 -8.31
CA ARG A 104 -1.20 -11.86 -9.09
C ARG A 104 -2.44 -11.12 -8.61
N THR A 105 -2.43 -9.81 -8.76
CA THR A 105 -3.58 -8.94 -8.52
C THR A 105 -4.15 -8.43 -9.83
N THR A 106 -5.39 -7.93 -9.79
CA THR A 106 -6.01 -7.19 -10.90
C THR A 106 -5.86 -5.68 -10.67
N SER A 107 -4.66 -5.25 -10.28
CA SER A 107 -4.31 -3.86 -9.99
C SER A 107 -2.95 -3.50 -10.58
N ALA A 108 -2.69 -2.20 -10.67
CA ALA A 108 -1.35 -1.69 -10.86
C ALA A 108 -0.92 -1.09 -9.52
N ASP A 109 0.10 -1.70 -8.90
CA ASP A 109 0.52 -1.35 -7.56
C ASP A 109 1.85 -0.59 -7.62
N TYR A 110 1.98 0.52 -6.88
CA TYR A 110 3.26 1.22 -6.72
C TYR A 110 3.85 0.93 -5.35
N LEU A 111 4.89 0.10 -5.30
CA LEU A 111 5.53 -0.29 -4.06
C LEU A 111 6.79 0.54 -3.83
N VAL A 112 6.74 1.44 -2.85
CA VAL A 112 7.91 2.22 -2.42
C VAL A 112 8.56 1.54 -1.23
N LEU A 113 9.82 1.13 -1.37
CA LEU A 113 10.59 0.58 -0.26
C LEU A 113 11.07 1.71 0.65
N LEU A 114 10.61 1.71 1.91
CA LEU A 114 10.97 2.76 2.86
C LEU A 114 12.13 2.35 3.77
N SER A 115 12.24 1.07 4.11
CA SER A 115 13.34 0.53 4.95
C SER A 115 13.51 -0.97 4.75
N GLY A 116 14.68 -1.52 5.10
CA GLY A 116 14.97 -2.96 4.94
C GLY A 116 15.44 -3.31 3.53
N LYS A 117 15.29 -4.58 3.14
CA LYS A 117 15.48 -5.06 1.76
C LYS A 117 14.36 -6.04 1.42
N LEU A 118 13.90 -6.01 0.18
CA LEU A 118 12.85 -6.89 -0.32
C LEU A 118 13.39 -7.70 -1.48
N SER A 119 13.10 -9.00 -1.50
CA SER A 119 13.24 -9.80 -2.71
C SER A 119 11.90 -9.83 -3.43
N LEU A 120 11.85 -9.26 -4.63
CA LEU A 120 10.78 -9.44 -5.59
C LEU A 120 11.09 -10.71 -6.38
N LEU A 121 10.25 -11.73 -6.21
CA LEU A 121 10.34 -12.98 -6.94
C LEU A 121 9.33 -12.99 -8.08
N THR A 122 9.78 -13.33 -9.28
CA THR A 122 8.93 -13.38 -10.48
C THR A 122 9.21 -14.67 -11.26
N PRO A 123 8.26 -15.13 -12.10
CA PRO A 123 8.60 -16.06 -13.17
C PRO A 123 9.76 -15.54 -14.04
N ALA A 124 10.50 -16.46 -14.67
CA ALA A 124 11.41 -16.12 -15.76
C ALA A 124 10.64 -15.43 -16.91
N PRO A 125 11.31 -14.65 -17.78
CA PRO A 125 10.69 -13.97 -18.92
C PRO A 125 10.30 -14.92 -20.06
N GLU A 126 9.76 -16.08 -19.73
CA GLU A 126 9.34 -17.13 -20.64
C GLU A 126 7.87 -17.53 -20.36
N PRO A 127 7.09 -17.91 -21.38
CA PRO A 127 5.74 -18.39 -21.19
C PRO A 127 5.70 -19.63 -20.29
N TYR A 128 4.78 -19.64 -19.34
CA TYR A 128 4.48 -20.80 -18.51
C TYR A 128 2.99 -21.07 -18.49
N GLN A 129 2.63 -22.29 -18.10
CA GLN A 129 1.24 -22.72 -17.94
C GLN A 129 0.87 -22.86 -16.47
N ILE A 130 -0.41 -22.68 -16.18
CA ILE A 130 -1.04 -23.09 -14.93
C ILE A 130 -1.93 -24.28 -15.25
N LYS A 131 -1.61 -25.45 -14.69
CA LYS A 131 -2.39 -26.69 -14.86
C LYS A 131 -2.74 -27.22 -13.48
N ASP A 132 -4.02 -27.48 -13.25
CA ASP A 132 -4.54 -28.00 -11.97
C ASP A 132 -4.12 -27.16 -10.76
N GLY A 133 -4.10 -25.83 -10.92
CA GLY A 133 -3.70 -24.87 -9.89
C GLY A 133 -2.20 -24.76 -9.64
N LYS A 134 -1.36 -25.50 -10.39
CA LYS A 134 0.11 -25.43 -10.28
C LYS A 134 0.70 -24.74 -11.50
N ALA A 135 1.57 -23.76 -11.24
CA ALA A 135 2.31 -23.09 -12.29
C ALA A 135 3.58 -23.88 -12.68
N THR A 136 3.99 -23.74 -13.94
CA THR A 136 5.14 -24.44 -14.52
C THR A 136 6.36 -23.53 -14.72
N TYR A 137 6.38 -22.35 -14.10
CA TYR A 137 7.43 -21.32 -14.29
C TYR A 137 8.82 -21.69 -13.73
N GLY A 138 9.01 -22.90 -13.21
CA GLY A 138 10.28 -23.34 -12.61
C GLY A 138 10.64 -22.58 -11.34
N ASP A 139 11.94 -22.38 -11.12
CA ASP A 139 12.44 -21.57 -10.01
C ASP A 139 12.23 -20.06 -10.29
N PRO A 140 11.76 -19.28 -9.30
CA PRO A 140 11.60 -17.84 -9.48
C PRO A 140 12.92 -17.11 -9.75
N VAL A 141 12.86 -16.06 -10.55
CA VAL A 141 13.93 -15.07 -10.69
C VAL A 141 13.81 -14.05 -9.57
N GLU A 142 14.91 -13.82 -8.86
CA GLU A 142 14.98 -12.84 -7.77
C GLU A 142 15.50 -11.49 -8.26
N THR A 143 14.82 -10.42 -7.84
CA THR A 143 15.31 -9.04 -7.91
C THR A 143 15.32 -8.45 -6.50
N VAL A 144 16.47 -7.99 -6.02
CA VAL A 144 16.61 -7.38 -4.69
C VAL A 144 16.36 -5.89 -4.76
N CYS A 145 15.30 -5.42 -4.10
CA CYS A 145 14.95 -4.02 -3.95
C CYS A 145 15.56 -3.44 -2.67
N HIS A 146 15.95 -2.16 -2.74
CA HIS A 146 16.58 -1.38 -1.69
C HIS A 146 15.70 -0.21 -1.24
N PRO A 147 15.94 0.40 -0.06
CA PRO A 147 15.23 1.59 0.35
C PRO A 147 15.35 2.72 -0.68
N GLY A 148 14.22 3.31 -1.05
CA GLY A 148 14.09 4.32 -2.11
C GLY A 148 13.68 3.74 -3.47
N ASP A 149 13.82 2.44 -3.68
CA ASP A 149 13.35 1.81 -4.92
C ASP A 149 11.82 1.84 -5.00
N VAL A 150 11.32 1.97 -6.22
CA VAL A 150 9.89 1.90 -6.53
C VAL A 150 9.64 0.77 -7.52
N VAL A 151 8.79 -0.19 -7.13
CA VAL A 151 8.32 -1.25 -8.03
C VAL A 151 6.96 -0.84 -8.57
N ALA A 152 6.86 -0.64 -9.88
CA ALA A 152 5.59 -0.46 -10.59
C ALA A 152 5.06 -1.83 -11.03
N GLN A 153 4.29 -2.49 -10.16
CA GLN A 153 3.79 -3.85 -10.37
C GLN A 153 2.47 -3.84 -11.13
N ARG A 154 2.51 -4.14 -12.43
CA ARG A 154 1.35 -4.02 -13.34
C ARG A 154 0.55 -5.33 -13.48
N GLY A 155 0.00 -5.83 -12.37
CA GLY A 155 -0.84 -7.05 -12.35
C GLY A 155 -0.11 -8.35 -12.74
N MET A 156 1.21 -8.36 -12.54
CA MET A 156 2.12 -9.46 -12.86
C MET A 156 2.16 -10.51 -11.74
N MET A 157 2.57 -11.73 -12.06
CA MET A 157 2.75 -12.80 -11.07
C MET A 157 4.02 -12.52 -10.24
N HIS A 158 3.88 -12.44 -8.92
CA HIS A 158 4.98 -12.10 -8.02
C HIS A 158 4.82 -12.74 -6.63
N ALA A 159 5.94 -12.80 -5.92
CA ALA A 159 6.00 -12.95 -4.48
C ALA A 159 6.98 -11.94 -3.88
N TYR A 160 6.78 -11.62 -2.61
CA TYR A 160 7.61 -10.70 -1.84
C TYR A 160 8.20 -11.44 -0.65
N VAL A 161 9.53 -11.36 -0.49
CA VAL A 161 10.23 -11.97 0.64
C VAL A 161 11.02 -10.92 1.40
N GLY A 162 10.76 -10.83 2.71
CA GLY A 162 11.55 -9.98 3.60
C GLY A 162 12.94 -10.59 3.81
N LEU A 163 13.99 -9.91 3.37
CA LEU A 163 15.36 -10.39 3.59
C LEU A 163 15.77 -10.30 5.07
N PRO A 164 16.80 -11.06 5.50
CA PRO A 164 17.15 -11.16 6.93
C PRO A 164 17.52 -9.82 7.58
N ASN A 165 17.39 -9.78 8.91
CA ASN A 165 17.98 -8.81 9.85
C ASN A 165 17.27 -7.47 10.06
N LYS A 166 16.26 -7.08 9.26
CA LYS A 166 15.46 -5.87 9.52
C LYS A 166 14.01 -6.04 9.07
N MET A 167 13.10 -5.38 9.79
CA MET A 167 11.74 -5.15 9.30
C MET A 167 11.79 -4.33 8.01
N LEU A 168 11.00 -4.77 7.04
CA LEU A 168 10.79 -4.08 5.78
C LEU A 168 9.52 -3.25 5.92
N ARG A 169 9.51 -2.01 5.43
CA ARG A 169 8.29 -1.22 5.28
C ARG A 169 8.11 -0.83 3.83
N LEU A 170 6.92 -1.12 3.30
CA LEU A 170 6.48 -0.76 1.96
C LEU A 170 5.34 0.25 2.06
N ASN A 171 5.25 1.18 1.12
CA ASN A 171 4.00 1.84 0.80
C ASN A 171 3.46 1.22 -0.50
N VAL A 172 2.19 0.80 -0.49
CA VAL A 172 1.48 0.25 -1.65
C VAL A 172 0.33 1.21 -1.96
N ASP A 173 0.14 1.53 -3.22
CA ASP A 173 -0.96 2.33 -3.79
C ASP A 173 -1.63 1.51 -4.90
#